data_AF-A0A016V6Q6-F1
#
_entry.id   AF-A0A016V6Q6-F1
#
_cell.length_a   1.000
_cell.length_b   1.000
_cell.length_c   1.000
_cell.angle_alpha   90.00
_cell.angle_beta   90.00
_cell.angle_gamma   90.00
#
_symmetry.space_group_name_H-M   'P 1'
#
loop_
_entity.id
_entity.type
_entity.pdbx_description
1 polymer ?
#
loop_
_entity_poly.entity_id
_entity_poly.type
_entity_poly.pdbx_seq_one_letter_code
_entity_poly.pdbx_strand_id
1 'polypeptide(L)'
;MPQKSGQQNLHLPLNNLPNFGKMMWESLSYVGCAVVRCTSFTNVVCHFGPIHEGVGKWGSQIYFMGGRICGQCRSPCVDGLCS
;
A
#
# COMPACT_ATOMS: atom_id res chain seq x y z
N MET A 1 -2.21 -15.92 12.49
CA MET A 1 -1.85 -17.09 11.65
C MET A 1 -0.75 -16.62 10.71
N PRO A 2 0.49 -17.15 10.79
CA PRO A 2 1.61 -16.48 10.15
C PRO A 2 1.58 -16.73 8.65
N GLN A 3 1.62 -15.67 7.86
CA GLN A 3 1.84 -15.73 6.40
C GLN A 3 3.00 -16.70 6.12
N LYS A 4 2.84 -17.62 5.16
CA LYS A 4 3.93 -18.52 4.77
C LYS A 4 5.06 -17.69 4.15
N SER A 5 6.30 -18.19 4.24
CA SER A 5 7.44 -17.58 3.54
C SER A 5 7.09 -17.37 2.06
N GLY A 6 7.30 -16.16 1.54
CA GLY A 6 6.90 -15.76 0.18
C GLY A 6 5.47 -15.22 0.02
N GLN A 7 4.64 -15.20 1.07
CA GLN A 7 3.27 -14.61 1.05
C GLN A 7 3.16 -13.28 1.81
N GLN A 8 4.30 -12.71 2.22
CA GLN A 8 4.34 -11.55 3.13
C GLN A 8 3.87 -10.25 2.48
N ASN A 9 3.94 -10.15 1.15
CA ASN A 9 3.55 -9.00 0.35
C ASN A 9 2.25 -9.18 -0.45
N LEU A 10 1.53 -10.29 -0.27
CA LEU A 10 0.25 -10.50 -0.96
C LEU A 10 -0.89 -9.83 -0.19
N HIS A 11 -1.79 -9.19 -0.92
CA HIS A 11 -3.03 -8.66 -0.37
C HIS A 11 -3.98 -9.83 -0.08
N LEU A 12 -3.94 -10.35 1.15
CA LEU A 12 -4.75 -11.48 1.58
C LEU A 12 -5.85 -11.00 2.54
N PRO A 13 -7.04 -11.64 2.51
CA PRO A 13 -8.13 -11.32 3.43
C PRO A 13 -7.80 -11.76 4.87
N LEU A 14 -6.81 -12.64 5.04
CA LEU A 14 -6.35 -13.12 6.33
C LEU A 14 -5.76 -11.94 7.12
N ASN A 15 -6.46 -11.52 8.16
CA ASN A 15 -6.17 -10.43 9.13
C ASN A 15 -6.87 -9.09 8.87
N ASN A 16 -7.71 -8.94 7.84
CA ASN A 16 -8.47 -7.71 7.58
C ASN A 16 -7.64 -6.42 7.74
N LEU A 17 -6.51 -6.35 7.02
CA LEU A 17 -5.58 -5.21 7.03
C LEU A 17 -5.66 -4.35 5.74
N PRO A 18 -6.86 -3.97 5.24
CA PRO A 18 -6.96 -3.27 3.96
C PRO A 18 -6.32 -1.89 4.00
N ASN A 19 -6.36 -1.21 5.15
CA ASN A 19 -5.76 0.11 5.32
C ASN A 19 -4.23 0.05 5.24
N PHE A 20 -3.62 -0.89 5.96
CA PHE A 20 -2.16 -1.11 5.90
C PHE A 20 -1.71 -1.52 4.49
N GLY A 21 -2.43 -2.44 3.86
CA GLY A 21 -2.12 -2.88 2.49
C GLY A 21 -2.15 -1.73 1.48
N LYS A 22 -3.12 -0.81 1.59
CA LYS A 22 -3.17 0.38 0.72
C LYS A 22 -2.01 1.35 0.96
N MET A 23 -1.59 1.56 2.20
CA MET A 23 -0.47 2.47 2.51
C MET A 23 0.88 1.95 2.01
N MET A 24 1.04 0.64 1.89
CA MET A 24 2.30 0.01 1.48
C MET A 24 2.34 -0.36 -0.01
N TRP A 25 1.29 -0.04 -0.77
CA TRP A 25 1.19 -0.44 -2.17
C TRP A 25 2.16 0.36 -3.04
N GLU A 26 3.15 -0.29 -3.64
CA GLU A 26 4.30 0.38 -4.27
C GLU A 26 3.92 1.30 -5.45
N SER A 27 2.82 0.99 -6.14
CA SER A 27 2.35 1.76 -7.28
C SER A 27 1.46 2.95 -6.91
N LEU A 28 1.10 3.11 -5.63
CA LEU A 28 0.31 4.25 -5.14
C LEU A 28 1.26 5.37 -4.68
N SER A 29 1.45 6.36 -5.54
CA SER A 29 2.37 7.49 -5.32
C SER A 29 1.69 8.78 -4.86
N TYR A 30 0.36 8.85 -4.91
CA TYR A 30 -0.42 10.00 -4.47
C TYR A 30 -1.39 9.62 -3.37
N VAL A 31 -1.53 10.51 -2.38
CA VAL A 31 -2.51 10.40 -1.31
C VAL A 31 -3.20 11.75 -1.10
N GLY A 32 -4.52 11.73 -0.95
CA GLY A 32 -5.33 12.87 -0.58
C GLY A 32 -6.25 12.49 0.58
N CYS A 33 -6.22 13.25 1.67
CA CYS A 33 -6.97 12.95 2.87
C CYS A 33 -7.91 14.09 3.28
N ALA A 34 -9.01 13.73 3.94
CA ALA A 34 -9.95 14.65 4.56
C ALA A 34 -10.19 14.25 6.03
N VAL A 35 -10.28 15.25 6.91
CA VAL A 35 -10.57 15.07 8.33
C VAL A 35 -11.82 15.88 8.65
N VAL A 36 -12.87 15.21 9.15
CA VAL A 36 -14.16 15.84 9.44
C VAL A 36 -14.62 15.46 10.84
N ARG A 37 -15.08 16.45 11.62
CA ARG A 37 -15.72 16.19 12.91
C ARG A 37 -17.22 15.91 12.69
N CYS A 38 -17.63 14.67 12.90
CA CYS A 38 -19.03 14.28 13.00
C CYS A 38 -19.53 14.49 14.44
N THR A 39 -20.85 14.39 14.66
CA THR A 39 -21.51 14.67 15.95
C THR A 39 -20.88 13.90 17.12
N SER A 40 -20.51 12.63 16.93
CA SER A 40 -19.96 11.77 17.99
C SER A 40 -18.51 11.31 17.76
N PHE A 41 -17.98 11.38 16.55
CA PHE A 41 -16.62 10.92 16.23
C PHE A 41 -15.90 11.82 15.20
N THR A 42 -14.59 11.65 15.05
CA THR A 42 -13.82 12.25 13.96
C THR A 42 -13.65 11.23 12.86
N ASN A 43 -14.04 11.58 11.64
CA ASN A 43 -13.87 10.74 10.46
C ASN A 43 -12.63 11.19 9.69
N VAL A 44 -11.73 10.24 9.39
CA VAL A 44 -10.53 10.46 8.57
C VAL A 44 -10.61 9.53 7.37
N VAL A 45 -10.62 10.11 6.17
CA VAL A 45 -10.70 9.35 4.91
C VAL A 45 -9.52 9.76 4.05
N CYS A 46 -8.78 8.77 3.54
CA CYS A 46 -7.72 8.96 2.56
C CYS A 46 -8.02 8.19 1.28
N HIS A 47 -7.84 8.86 0.15
CA HIS A 47 -7.82 8.28 -1.17
C HIS A 47 -6.39 8.18 -1.66
N PHE A 48 -6.08 7.09 -2.35
CA PHE A 48 -4.76 6.78 -2.88
C PHE A 48 -4.84 6.61 -4.39
N GLY A 49 -3.80 7.01 -5.11
CA GLY A 49 -3.72 6.86 -6.57
C GLY A 49 -2.27 6.87 -7.07
N PRO A 50 -2.07 6.63 -8.38
CA PRO A 50 -3.08 6.24 -9.37
C PRO A 50 -3.55 4.79 -9.16
N ILE A 51 -4.83 4.50 -9.45
CA ILE A 51 -5.34 3.13 -9.39
C ILE A 51 -4.99 2.41 -10.69
N HIS A 52 -4.16 1.39 -10.59
CA HIS A 52 -3.80 0.49 -11.69
C HIS A 52 -4.44 -0.89 -11.52
N GLU A 53 -4.31 -1.74 -12.55
CA GLU A 53 -4.76 -3.11 -12.46
C GLU A 53 -4.07 -3.86 -11.31
N GLY A 54 -4.88 -4.49 -10.44
CA GLY A 54 -4.38 -5.24 -9.28
C GLY A 54 -4.46 -4.50 -7.95
N VAL A 55 -4.51 -3.16 -7.95
CA VAL A 55 -4.62 -2.37 -6.71
C VAL A 55 -5.89 -2.76 -5.95
N GLY A 56 -5.72 -3.20 -4.70
CA GLY A 56 -6.82 -3.64 -3.82
C GLY A 56 -7.48 -4.96 -4.21
N LYS A 57 -7.01 -5.67 -5.24
CA LYS A 57 -7.51 -7.01 -5.57
C LYS A 57 -6.88 -8.05 -4.65
N TRP A 58 -7.69 -8.98 -4.14
CA TRP A 58 -7.20 -10.08 -3.33
C TRP A 58 -6.25 -10.97 -4.14
N GLY A 59 -5.16 -11.40 -3.50
CA GLY A 59 -4.11 -12.19 -4.13
C GLY A 59 -3.11 -11.38 -4.97
N SER A 60 -3.36 -10.08 -5.19
CA SER A 60 -2.38 -9.22 -5.84
C SER A 60 -1.24 -8.85 -4.90
N GLN A 61 -0.08 -8.61 -5.51
CA GLN A 61 1.13 -8.23 -4.80
C GLN A 61 1.11 -6.73 -4.48
N ILE A 62 1.40 -6.40 -3.22
CA ILE A 62 1.40 -5.03 -2.68
C ILE A 62 2.70 -4.31 -3.08
N TYR A 63 3.83 -5.00 -3.00
CA TYR A 63 5.14 -4.48 -3.42
C TYR A 63 6.07 -5.61 -3.84
N PHE A 64 7.08 -5.31 -4.67
CA PHE A 64 8.10 -6.26 -5.08
C PHE A 64 9.01 -6.68 -3.92
N MET A 65 9.00 -7.98 -3.58
CA MET A 65 9.86 -8.54 -2.53
C MET A 65 11.16 -9.09 -3.13
N GLY A 66 12.27 -8.79 -2.46
CA GLY A 66 13.58 -9.39 -2.77
C GLY A 66 14.31 -8.63 -3.87
N GLY A 67 15.28 -7.81 -3.47
CA GLY A 67 16.11 -7.02 -4.38
C GLY A 67 16.93 -6.00 -3.59
N ARG A 68 17.80 -5.27 -4.29
CA ARG A 68 18.41 -4.06 -3.71
C ARG A 68 17.32 -3.01 -3.54
N ILE A 69 17.33 -2.27 -2.42
CA ILE A 69 16.48 -1.10 -2.24
C ILE A 69 16.58 -0.21 -3.49
N CYS A 70 15.43 0.21 -4.04
CA CYS A 70 15.33 0.98 -5.27
C CYS A 70 15.84 0.29 -6.55
N GLY A 71 16.10 -1.02 -6.54
CA GLY A 71 16.61 -1.74 -7.71
C GLY A 71 15.69 -1.73 -8.94
N GLN A 72 14.43 -1.35 -8.76
CA GLN A 72 13.42 -1.23 -9.81
C GLN A 72 13.04 0.22 -10.15
N CYS A 73 13.62 1.22 -9.47
CA CYS A 73 13.30 2.61 -9.74
C CYS A 73 13.83 3.02 -11.12
N ARG A 74 12.99 3.71 -11.90
CA ARG A 74 13.42 4.47 -13.09
C ARG A 74 13.86 5.89 -12.76
N SER A 75 13.62 6.30 -11.53
CA SER A 75 13.84 7.63 -11.00
C SER A 75 14.80 7.57 -9.80
N PRO A 76 15.27 8.72 -9.28
CA PRO A 76 16.18 8.74 -8.14
C PRO A 76 15.64 7.96 -6.94
N CYS A 77 16.56 7.29 -6.24
CA CYS A 77 16.29 6.66 -4.97
C CYS A 77 16.59 7.67 -3.86
N VAL A 78 15.57 8.06 -3.10
CA VAL A 78 15.70 8.95 -1.95
C VAL A 78 15.14 8.22 -0.74
N ASP A 79 15.99 8.00 0.27
CA ASP A 79 15.64 7.32 1.52
C ASP A 79 14.92 5.97 1.35
N GLY A 80 15.22 5.27 0.26
CA GLY A 80 14.66 3.95 -0.06
C GLY A 80 13.33 3.96 -0.81
N LEU A 81 12.89 5.12 -1.31
CA LEU A 81 11.70 5.29 -2.17
C LEU A 81 12.10 5.81 -3.55
N CYS A 82 11.34 5.41 -4.59
CA CYS A 82 11.47 5.98 -5.93
C CYS A 82 10.78 7.35 -5.95
N SER A 83 11.49 8.42 -6.34
CA SER A 83 10.95 9.79 -6.43
C SER A 83 10.85 10.29 -7.87
#